data_AF-A0A925FD43-F1
#
_entry.id   AF-A0A925FD43-F1
#
_cell.length_a   1.000
_cell.length_b   1.000
_cell.length_c   1.000
_cell.angle_alpha   90.00
_cell.angle_beta   90.00
_cell.angle_gamma   90.00
#
_symmetry.space_group_name_H-M   'P 1'
#
loop_
_entity.id
_entity.type
_entity.pdbx_description
1 polymer ?
#
loop_
_entity_poly.entity_id
_entity_poly.type
_entity_poly.pdbx_seq_one_letter_code
_entity_poly.pdbx_strand_id
1 'polypeptide(L)'
;MSETSPSRSTELPRKVGLGIALASAALRWFNPAYWDFLDDLDLAIHEAGHVIFQPFGEPMLTLGGSLFQVIVPLAFVLYFIRSGQRFAAWFTLVWVGINLLNVAIYVGDARAQELPLLGGENTVHDWWYLLTEWDLLEQHAALAFTLRLAAALTFLTALGGGLTALRVSPAGPYPAPPSPSRRPDGKAEDSRRSGAA
;
A
#
# COMPACT_ATOMS: atom_id res chain seq x y z
N MET A 1 -26.47 -13.47 20.32
CA MET A 1 -25.18 -13.68 19.63
C MET A 1 -24.09 -13.32 20.62
N SER A 2 -23.31 -14.28 21.09
CA SER A 2 -22.17 -14.03 21.98
C SER A 2 -20.99 -13.51 21.15
N GLU A 3 -20.68 -12.22 21.25
CA GLU A 3 -19.41 -11.69 20.74
C GLU A 3 -18.26 -12.32 21.53
N THR A 4 -17.52 -13.23 20.91
CA THR A 4 -16.28 -13.74 21.48
C THR A 4 -15.22 -12.64 21.36
N SER A 5 -14.85 -12.04 22.49
CA SER A 5 -13.76 -11.08 22.60
C SER A 5 -12.43 -11.71 22.13
N PRO A 6 -11.57 -11.00 21.38
CA PRO A 6 -10.30 -11.54 20.91
C PRO A 6 -9.39 -12.00 22.05
N SER A 7 -8.66 -13.10 21.86
CA SER A 7 -7.68 -13.56 22.85
C SER A 7 -6.51 -12.59 22.96
N ARG A 8 -6.03 -12.35 24.18
CA ARG A 8 -4.90 -11.44 24.49
C ARG A 8 -3.65 -11.70 23.63
N SER A 9 -3.45 -12.94 23.19
CA SER A 9 -2.32 -13.38 22.33
C SER A 9 -2.36 -12.82 20.90
N THR A 10 -3.55 -12.53 20.35
CA THR A 10 -3.70 -11.99 18.99
C THR A 10 -3.80 -10.47 18.97
N GLU A 11 -4.17 -9.86 20.09
CA GLU A 11 -4.39 -8.43 20.22
C GLU A 11 -3.07 -7.64 20.38
N LEU A 12 -2.12 -8.17 21.17
CA LEU A 12 -0.85 -7.50 21.44
C LEU A 12 -0.01 -7.27 20.17
N PRO A 13 0.21 -8.26 19.28
CA PRO A 13 0.97 -8.04 18.04
C PRO A 13 0.33 -6.97 17.13
N ARG A 14 -1.01 -6.94 17.06
CA ARG A 14 -1.75 -5.96 16.26
C ARG A 14 -1.61 -4.55 16.81
N LYS A 15 -1.71 -4.37 18.14
CA LYS A 15 -1.48 -3.09 18.80
C LYS A 15 -0.05 -2.60 18.57
N VAL A 16 0.93 -3.47 18.77
CA VAL A 16 2.35 -3.16 18.55
C VAL A 16 2.60 -2.78 17.09
N GLY A 17 2.10 -3.58 16.14
CA GLY A 17 2.25 -3.30 14.71
C GLY A 17 1.64 -1.95 14.31
N LEU A 18 0.39 -1.66 14.72
CA LEU A 18 -0.24 -0.38 14.46
C LEU A 18 0.52 0.78 15.11
N GLY A 19 1.01 0.60 16.34
CA GLY A 19 1.84 1.58 17.04
C GLY A 19 3.13 1.89 16.29
N ILE A 20 3.84 0.88 15.80
CA ILE A 20 5.06 1.04 15.00
C ILE A 20 4.76 1.77 13.68
N ALA A 21 3.70 1.39 12.97
CA ALA A 21 3.33 2.04 11.72
C ALA A 21 3.02 3.53 11.93
N LEU A 22 2.26 3.87 12.98
CA LEU A 22 1.95 5.26 13.32
C LEU A 22 3.18 6.05 13.81
N ALA A 23 4.09 5.40 14.54
CA ALA A 23 5.36 6.01 14.94
C ALA A 23 6.23 6.32 13.72
N SER A 24 6.32 5.39 12.76
CA SER A 24 7.00 5.61 11.47
C SER A 24 6.38 6.78 10.69
N ALA A 25 5.05 6.87 10.61
CA ALA A 25 4.36 8.01 10.01
C ALA A 25 4.66 9.33 10.75
N ALA A 26 4.67 9.32 12.09
CA ALA A 26 4.99 10.50 12.88
C ALA A 26 6.44 10.96 12.70
N LEU A 27 7.41 10.04 12.62
CA LEU A 27 8.81 10.35 12.35
C LEU A 27 8.95 11.12 11.02
N ARG A 28 8.32 10.63 9.95
CA ARG A 28 8.31 11.30 8.64
C ARG A 28 7.57 12.64 8.67
N TRP A 29 6.50 12.75 9.46
CA TRP A 29 5.73 13.98 9.59
C TRP A 29 6.53 15.11 10.25
N PHE A 30 7.27 14.79 11.32
CA PHE A 30 8.04 15.78 12.09
C PHE A 30 9.49 15.94 11.62
N ASN A 31 10.01 14.99 10.87
CA ASN A 31 11.31 15.06 10.23
C ASN A 31 11.17 14.71 8.73
N PRO A 32 10.91 15.70 7.87
CA PRO A 32 10.75 15.49 6.43
C PRO A 32 11.98 14.91 5.73
N ALA A 33 13.17 15.00 6.34
CA ALA A 33 14.40 14.41 5.84
C ALA A 33 14.65 12.98 6.37
N TYR A 34 13.73 12.45 7.19
CA TYR A 34 13.80 11.07 7.64
C TYR A 34 13.62 10.13 6.46
N TRP A 35 14.54 9.18 6.33
CA TRP A 35 14.57 8.20 5.25
C TRP A 35 14.90 6.82 5.84
N ASP A 36 14.14 5.80 5.44
CA ASP A 36 14.44 4.40 5.76
C ASP A 36 14.14 3.47 4.57
N PHE A 37 14.27 2.16 4.77
CA PHE A 37 14.03 1.14 3.75
C PHE A 37 12.65 1.22 3.07
N LEU A 38 11.62 1.68 3.77
CA LEU A 38 10.30 1.85 3.17
C LEU A 38 10.29 2.97 2.13
N ASP A 39 11.07 4.04 2.33
CA ASP A 39 11.21 5.10 1.33
C ASP A 39 12.04 4.62 0.13
N ASP A 40 13.04 3.75 0.33
CA ASP A 40 13.74 3.07 -0.79
C ASP A 40 12.78 2.21 -1.62
N LEU A 41 11.87 1.49 -0.96
CA LEU A 41 10.83 0.70 -1.62
C LEU A 41 9.84 1.59 -2.36
N ASP A 42 9.37 2.67 -1.74
CA ASP A 42 8.45 3.63 -2.35
C ASP A 42 9.10 4.28 -3.58
N LEU A 43 10.38 4.66 -3.49
CA LEU A 43 11.15 5.17 -4.63
C LEU A 43 11.27 4.14 -5.75
N ALA A 44 11.58 2.87 -5.44
CA ALA A 44 11.63 1.82 -6.46
C ALA A 44 10.27 1.64 -7.16
N ILE A 45 9.16 1.77 -6.42
CA ILE A 45 7.82 1.77 -7.00
C ILE A 45 7.60 3.03 -7.85
N HIS A 46 8.02 4.22 -7.40
CA HIS A 46 7.95 5.46 -8.17
C HIS A 46 8.64 5.31 -9.54
N GLU A 47 9.87 4.81 -9.57
CA GLU A 47 10.59 4.59 -10.83
C GLU A 47 9.89 3.59 -11.75
N ALA A 48 9.35 2.50 -11.18
CA ALA A 48 8.55 1.55 -11.94
C ALA A 48 7.29 2.21 -12.53
N GLY A 49 6.72 3.19 -11.82
CA GLY A 49 5.58 3.98 -12.27
C GLY A 49 5.85 4.70 -13.59
N HIS A 50 7.02 5.35 -13.75
CA HIS A 50 7.37 5.99 -15.02
C HIS A 50 7.32 5.01 -16.19
N VAL A 51 7.88 3.81 -16.02
CA VAL A 51 7.89 2.76 -17.06
C VAL A 51 6.48 2.24 -17.35
N ILE A 52 5.68 2.00 -16.31
CA ILE A 52 4.30 1.49 -16.46
C ILE A 52 3.39 2.50 -17.16
N PHE A 53 3.58 3.80 -16.91
CA PHE A 53 2.75 4.85 -17.48
C PHE A 53 3.32 5.46 -18.78
N GLN A 54 4.50 5.06 -19.22
CA GLN A 54 5.11 5.47 -20.49
C GLN A 54 4.15 5.40 -21.71
N PRO A 55 3.30 4.37 -21.89
CA PRO A 55 2.40 4.30 -23.04
C PRO A 55 1.35 5.42 -23.13
N PHE A 56 1.16 6.22 -22.07
CA PHE A 56 0.14 7.28 -21.99
C PHE A 56 0.69 8.68 -22.32
N GLY A 57 1.93 8.79 -22.79
CA GLY A 57 2.59 10.04 -23.19
C GLY A 57 3.35 10.74 -22.06
N GLU A 58 4.13 11.77 -22.41
CA GLU A 58 5.11 12.39 -21.51
C GLU A 58 4.53 12.87 -20.17
N PRO A 59 3.40 13.63 -20.10
CA PRO A 59 2.87 14.05 -18.81
C PRO A 59 2.46 12.87 -17.92
N MET A 60 1.93 11.80 -18.50
CA MET A 60 1.53 10.61 -17.74
C MET A 60 2.72 9.73 -17.37
N LEU A 61 3.77 9.67 -18.19
CA LEU A 61 5.05 9.07 -17.84
C LEU A 61 5.58 9.74 -16.57
N THR A 62 5.72 11.06 -16.58
CA THR A 62 6.25 11.82 -15.44
C THR A 62 5.35 11.75 -14.20
N LEU A 63 4.04 11.94 -14.36
CA LEU A 63 3.08 11.79 -13.25
C LEU A 63 3.03 10.34 -12.72
N GLY A 64 3.33 9.38 -13.60
CA GLY A 64 3.25 7.96 -13.36
C GLY A 64 4.01 7.48 -12.15
N GLY A 65 5.16 8.09 -11.83
CA GLY A 65 5.93 7.71 -10.65
C GLY A 65 5.17 7.98 -9.35
N SER A 66 4.80 9.25 -9.12
CA SER A 66 4.06 9.64 -7.91
C SER A 66 2.69 8.97 -7.84
N LEU A 67 2.05 8.72 -9.00
CA LEU A 67 0.78 8.02 -9.06
C LEU A 67 0.93 6.54 -8.66
N PHE A 68 1.93 5.84 -9.19
CA PHE A 68 2.08 4.40 -8.96
C PHE A 68 2.47 4.09 -7.52
N GLN A 69 3.35 4.89 -6.90
CA GLN A 69 3.70 4.72 -5.49
C GLN A 69 2.50 4.88 -4.54
N VAL A 70 1.46 5.63 -4.93
CA VAL A 70 0.19 5.71 -4.16
C VAL A 70 -0.77 4.58 -4.53
N ILE A 71 -0.87 4.21 -5.81
CA ILE A 71 -1.79 3.17 -6.29
C ILE A 71 -1.44 1.80 -5.71
N VAL A 72 -0.17 1.43 -5.65
CA VAL A 72 0.28 0.12 -5.16
C VAL A 72 -0.20 -0.17 -3.73
N PRO A 73 0.11 0.65 -2.71
CA PRO A 73 -0.40 0.43 -1.36
C PRO A 73 -1.93 0.51 -1.31
N LEU A 74 -2.57 1.38 -2.10
CA LEU A 74 -4.02 1.47 -2.17
C LEU A 74 -4.66 0.18 -2.70
N ALA A 75 -4.04 -0.49 -3.68
CA ALA A 75 -4.50 -1.78 -4.19
C ALA A 75 -4.48 -2.86 -3.09
N PHE A 76 -3.45 -2.86 -2.23
CA PHE A 76 -3.40 -3.74 -1.05
C PHE A 76 -4.49 -3.41 -0.03
N VAL A 77 -4.74 -2.13 0.25
CA VAL A 77 -5.86 -1.70 1.11
C VAL A 77 -7.18 -2.25 0.57
N LEU A 78 -7.46 -2.06 -0.73
CA LEU A 78 -8.68 -2.56 -1.37
C LEU A 78 -8.77 -4.07 -1.29
N TYR A 79 -7.69 -4.79 -1.56
CA TYR A 79 -7.62 -6.25 -1.42
C TYR A 79 -8.01 -6.71 0.00
N PHE A 80 -7.45 -6.08 1.04
CA PHE A 80 -7.75 -6.43 2.43
C PHE A 80 -9.19 -6.08 2.83
N ILE A 81 -9.74 -4.97 2.32
CA ILE A 81 -11.16 -4.63 2.51
C ILE A 81 -12.04 -5.73 1.89
N ARG A 82 -11.79 -6.11 0.64
CA ARG A 82 -12.58 -7.14 -0.07
C ARG A 82 -12.45 -8.52 0.58
N SER A 83 -11.31 -8.79 1.20
CA SER A 83 -11.03 -10.06 1.89
C SER A 83 -11.54 -10.07 3.34
N GLY A 84 -12.20 -9.02 3.81
CA GLY A 84 -12.68 -8.90 5.20
C GLY A 84 -11.57 -8.70 6.25
N GLN A 85 -10.31 -8.53 5.82
CA GLN A 85 -9.14 -8.36 6.67
C GLN A 85 -8.99 -6.89 7.12
N ARG A 86 -9.99 -6.39 7.85
CA ARG A 86 -10.11 -4.96 8.21
C ARG A 86 -8.87 -4.38 8.87
N PHE A 87 -8.25 -5.10 9.79
CA PHE A 87 -7.04 -4.61 10.45
C PHE A 87 -5.87 -4.44 9.49
N ALA A 88 -5.65 -5.42 8.60
CA ALA A 88 -4.63 -5.31 7.57
C ALA A 88 -4.90 -4.12 6.65
N ALA A 89 -6.16 -3.90 6.25
CA ALA A 89 -6.54 -2.74 5.45
C ALA A 89 -6.16 -1.41 6.12
N TRP A 90 -6.51 -1.21 7.40
CA TRP A 90 -6.19 0.03 8.11
C TRP A 90 -4.71 0.19 8.42
N PHE A 91 -4.01 -0.91 8.72
CA PHE A 91 -2.57 -0.92 8.88
C PHE A 91 -1.88 -0.49 7.57
N THR A 92 -2.26 -1.09 6.45
CA THR A 92 -1.72 -0.75 5.12
C THR A 92 -2.12 0.66 4.68
N LEU A 93 -3.25 1.19 5.15
CA LEU A 93 -3.65 2.57 4.87
C LEU A 93 -2.63 3.60 5.43
N VAL A 94 -1.88 3.24 6.48
CA VAL A 94 -0.75 4.07 6.95
C VAL A 94 0.31 4.21 5.85
N TRP A 95 0.60 3.15 5.11
CA TRP A 95 1.56 3.18 4.00
C TRP A 95 1.10 4.09 2.85
N VAL A 96 -0.20 4.14 2.56
CA VAL A 96 -0.79 5.14 1.63
C VAL A 96 -0.55 6.56 2.13
N GLY A 97 -0.76 6.82 3.42
CA GLY A 97 -0.52 8.13 4.01
C GLY A 97 0.95 8.56 3.96
N ILE A 98 1.88 7.61 4.17
CA ILE A 98 3.33 7.84 4.01
C ILE A 98 3.65 8.25 2.57
N ASN A 99 3.12 7.53 1.58
CA ASN A 99 3.30 7.88 0.18
C ASN A 99 2.73 9.27 -0.17
N LEU A 100 1.55 9.62 0.34
CA LEU A 100 0.98 10.96 0.14
C LEU A 100 1.87 12.06 0.75
N LEU A 101 2.46 11.80 1.92
CA LEU A 101 3.39 12.73 2.56
C LEU A 101 4.69 12.85 1.76
N ASN A 102 5.23 11.75 1.25
CA ASN A 102 6.39 11.72 0.36
C ASN A 102 6.14 12.54 -0.91
N VAL A 103 5.02 12.31 -1.62
CA VAL A 103 4.64 13.13 -2.80
C VAL A 103 4.48 14.59 -2.40
N ALA A 104 3.91 14.90 -1.23
CA ALA A 104 3.74 16.28 -0.81
C ALA A 104 5.07 17.02 -0.59
N ILE A 105 6.08 16.34 -0.05
CA ILE A 105 7.44 16.88 0.08
C ILE A 105 8.04 17.11 -1.30
N TYR A 106 7.91 16.13 -2.20
CA TYR A 106 8.42 16.19 -3.56
C TYR A 106 7.78 17.29 -4.41
N VAL A 107 6.46 17.44 -4.34
CA VAL A 107 5.72 18.56 -4.97
C VAL A 107 6.17 19.91 -4.40
N GLY A 108 6.35 19.98 -3.07
CA GLY A 108 6.77 21.20 -2.40
C GLY A 108 8.12 21.70 -2.90
N ASP A 109 9.02 20.76 -3.22
CA ASP A 109 10.36 21.00 -3.74
C ASP A 109 10.40 21.39 -5.23
N ALA A 110 9.28 21.28 -5.98
CA ALA A 110 9.27 21.50 -7.43
C ALA A 110 9.92 22.80 -7.91
N ARG A 111 9.89 23.87 -7.11
CA ARG A 111 10.56 25.14 -7.46
C ARG A 111 12.02 25.20 -6.99
N ALA A 112 12.34 24.64 -5.83
CA ALA A 112 13.67 24.72 -5.23
C ALA A 112 14.62 23.66 -5.79
N GLN A 113 14.09 22.47 -6.11
CA GLN A 113 14.80 21.32 -6.66
C GLN A 113 16.02 20.94 -5.79
N GLU A 114 15.85 20.97 -4.47
CA GLU A 114 16.89 20.66 -3.50
C GLU A 114 16.95 19.16 -3.16
N LEU A 115 15.88 18.40 -3.44
CA LEU A 115 15.84 16.97 -3.18
C LEU A 115 16.79 16.22 -4.12
N PRO A 116 17.58 15.25 -3.60
CA PRO A 116 18.42 14.42 -4.44
C PRO A 116 17.55 13.50 -5.30
N LEU A 117 17.72 13.57 -6.63
CA LEU A 117 17.00 12.73 -7.58
C LEU A 117 17.76 11.44 -7.87
N LEU A 118 17.02 10.36 -8.13
CA LEU A 118 17.61 9.15 -8.66
C LEU A 118 18.13 9.41 -10.09
N GLY A 119 19.38 9.04 -10.36
CA GLY A 119 20.07 9.38 -11.61
C GLY A 119 20.92 10.66 -11.57
N GLY A 120 20.84 11.45 -10.49
CA GLY A 120 21.71 12.60 -10.22
C GLY A 120 21.37 13.86 -11.04
N GLU A 121 22.38 14.70 -11.30
CA GLU A 121 22.21 16.05 -11.88
C GLU A 121 21.64 16.09 -13.31
N ASN A 122 21.60 14.95 -14.01
CA ASN A 122 21.06 14.85 -15.37
C ASN A 122 19.56 14.50 -15.40
N THR A 123 18.93 14.30 -14.23
CA THR A 123 17.51 13.99 -14.12
C THR A 123 16.70 15.28 -13.97
N VAL A 124 15.56 15.35 -14.66
CA VAL A 124 14.61 16.46 -14.52
C VAL A 124 13.68 16.18 -13.33
N HIS A 125 13.44 17.17 -12.49
CA HIS A 125 12.48 17.04 -11.39
C HIS A 125 11.04 16.92 -11.92
N ASP A 126 10.35 15.82 -11.61
CA ASP A 126 9.04 15.48 -12.19
C ASP A 126 8.01 16.59 -12.01
N TRP A 127 7.81 17.02 -10.76
CA TRP A 127 6.82 18.04 -10.44
C TRP A 127 7.20 19.44 -10.91
N TRP A 128 8.49 19.74 -11.10
CA TRP A 128 8.89 20.96 -11.79
C TRP A 128 8.42 20.94 -13.24
N TYR A 129 8.70 19.84 -13.96
CA TYR A 129 8.29 19.66 -15.35
C TYR A 129 6.77 19.72 -15.49
N LEU A 130 6.03 18.92 -14.72
CA LEU A 130 4.57 18.84 -14.77
C LEU A 130 3.90 20.19 -14.49
N LEU A 131 4.31 20.86 -13.41
CA LEU A 131 3.71 22.13 -13.05
C LEU A 131 4.11 23.25 -14.02
N THR A 132 5.29 23.20 -14.63
CA THR A 132 5.68 24.14 -15.69
C THR A 132 4.84 23.94 -16.95
N GLU A 133 4.68 22.69 -17.39
CA GLU A 133 3.86 22.33 -18.56
C GLU A 133 2.39 22.73 -18.39
N TRP A 134 1.88 22.69 -17.15
CA TRP A 134 0.51 23.08 -16.85
C TRP A 134 0.31 24.57 -16.53
N ASP A 135 1.37 25.39 -16.56
CA ASP A 135 1.35 26.79 -16.11
C ASP A 135 0.86 26.92 -14.64
N LEU A 136 1.28 25.96 -13.81
CA LEU A 136 0.89 25.80 -12.40
C LEU A 136 2.08 25.77 -11.42
N LEU A 137 3.27 26.21 -11.84
CA LEU A 137 4.48 26.13 -11.00
C LEU A 137 4.33 26.90 -9.69
N GLU A 138 3.72 28.08 -9.69
CA GLU A 138 3.53 28.90 -8.48
C GLU A 138 2.54 28.28 -7.47
N GLN A 139 1.72 27.31 -7.90
CA GLN A 139 0.77 26.59 -7.05
C GLN A 139 1.40 25.39 -6.33
N HIS A 140 2.70 25.10 -6.53
CA HIS A 140 3.41 23.97 -5.93
C HIS A 140 3.19 23.86 -4.41
N ALA A 141 3.30 24.97 -3.67
CA ALA A 141 3.11 24.99 -2.22
C ALA A 141 1.66 24.66 -1.80
N ALA A 142 0.66 25.13 -2.57
CA ALA A 142 -0.75 24.85 -2.29
C ALA A 142 -1.10 23.38 -2.58
N LEU A 143 -0.53 22.80 -3.64
CA LEU A 143 -0.69 21.39 -3.97
C LEU A 143 -0.01 20.50 -2.91
N ALA A 144 1.22 20.83 -2.53
CA ALA A 144 1.92 20.17 -1.43
C ALA A 144 1.12 20.21 -0.12
N PHE A 145 0.56 21.36 0.24
CA PHE A 145 -0.31 21.49 1.41
C PHE A 145 -1.55 20.58 1.31
N THR A 146 -2.19 20.53 0.15
CA THR A 146 -3.36 19.68 -0.09
C THR A 146 -3.04 18.20 0.09
N LEU A 147 -1.89 17.75 -0.43
CA LEU A 147 -1.42 16.38 -0.25
C LEU A 147 -1.06 16.07 1.21
N ARG A 148 -0.44 17.01 1.93
CA ARG A 148 -0.21 16.88 3.39
C ARG A 148 -1.54 16.73 4.14
N LEU A 149 -2.55 17.51 3.80
CA LEU A 149 -3.88 17.38 4.41
C LEU A 149 -4.49 16.00 4.11
N ALA A 150 -4.38 15.52 2.86
CA ALA A 150 -4.83 14.19 2.48
C ALA A 150 -4.09 13.09 3.27
N ALA A 151 -2.78 13.22 3.45
CA ALA A 151 -1.98 12.32 4.28
C ALA A 151 -2.46 12.32 5.75
N ALA A 152 -2.69 13.49 6.34
CA ALA A 152 -3.22 13.62 7.71
C ALA A 152 -4.57 12.93 7.86
N LEU A 153 -5.51 13.18 6.95
CA LEU A 153 -6.82 12.52 6.95
C LEU A 153 -6.70 11.00 6.78
N THR A 154 -5.76 10.55 5.96
CA THR A 154 -5.45 9.13 5.76
C THR A 154 -4.94 8.49 7.05
N PHE A 155 -4.01 9.14 7.77
CA PHE A 155 -3.52 8.64 9.06
C PHE A 155 -4.59 8.63 10.14
N LEU A 156 -5.44 9.66 10.22
CA LEU A 156 -6.57 9.69 11.16
C LEU A 156 -7.57 8.57 10.87
N THR A 157 -7.85 8.32 9.59
CA THR A 157 -8.71 7.22 9.15
C THR A 157 -8.10 5.86 9.49
N ALA A 158 -6.80 5.68 9.24
CA ALA A 158 -6.06 4.46 9.58
C ALA A 158 -6.04 4.20 11.09
N LEU A 159 -5.86 5.24 11.91
CA LEU A 159 -5.92 5.15 13.37
C LEU A 159 -7.32 4.75 13.85
N GLY A 160 -8.37 5.48 13.43
CA GLY A 160 -9.75 5.19 13.83
C GLY A 160 -10.20 3.79 13.38
N GLY A 161 -9.92 3.44 12.13
CA GLY A 161 -10.17 2.13 11.56
C GLY A 161 -9.39 1.02 12.28
N GLY A 162 -8.10 1.22 12.53
CA GLY A 162 -7.24 0.28 13.25
C GLY A 162 -7.75 0.00 14.66
N LEU A 163 -8.10 1.05 15.41
CA LEU A 163 -8.65 0.94 16.76
C LEU A 163 -10.01 0.23 16.79
N THR A 164 -10.89 0.48 15.82
CA THR A 164 -12.17 -0.25 15.73
C THR A 164 -11.95 -1.71 15.36
N ALA A 165 -11.04 -2.00 14.41
CA ALA A 165 -10.73 -3.36 14.01
C ALA A 165 -10.10 -4.18 15.13
N LEU A 166 -9.32 -3.57 16.04
CA LEU A 166 -8.76 -4.24 17.23
C LEU A 166 -9.83 -4.81 18.17
N ARG A 167 -11.03 -4.23 18.18
CA ARG A 167 -12.16 -4.70 19.00
C ARG A 167 -12.90 -5.88 18.39
N VAL A 168 -12.68 -6.14 17.10
CA VAL A 168 -13.34 -7.22 16.36
C VAL A 168 -12.39 -8.43 16.29
N SER A 169 -12.91 -9.60 16.66
CA SER A 169 -12.19 -10.86 16.49
C SER A 169 -11.83 -11.07 15.02
N PRO A 170 -10.63 -11.58 14.72
CA PRO A 170 -10.26 -11.87 13.34
C PRO A 170 -11.35 -12.74 12.72
N ALA A 171 -11.80 -12.41 11.50
CA ALA A 171 -12.54 -13.38 10.71
C ALA A 171 -11.70 -14.67 10.67
N GLY A 172 -12.33 -15.82 10.90
CA GLY A 172 -11.65 -17.12 11.01
C GLY A 172 -10.70 -17.38 9.83
N PRO A 173 -9.80 -18.38 9.96
CA PRO A 173 -8.75 -18.63 8.97
C PRO A 173 -9.36 -18.69 7.56
N TYR A 174 -8.59 -18.20 6.58
CA TYR A 174 -8.88 -18.26 5.14
C TYR A 174 -9.74 -19.49 4.80
N PRO A 175 -10.78 -19.37 3.96
CA PRO A 175 -11.53 -20.53 3.52
C PRO A 175 -10.53 -21.59 3.05
N ALA A 176 -10.59 -22.77 3.67
CA ALA A 176 -9.66 -23.84 3.36
C ALA A 176 -9.65 -24.05 1.84
N PRO A 177 -8.47 -24.25 1.22
CA PRO A 177 -8.43 -24.56 -0.20
C PRO A 177 -9.39 -25.73 -0.48
N PRO A 178 -10.15 -25.70 -1.59
CA PRO A 178 -11.11 -26.75 -1.90
C PRO A 178 -10.37 -28.08 -1.80
N SER A 179 -10.93 -29.01 -1.02
CA SER A 179 -10.35 -30.35 -0.88
C SER A 179 -10.11 -30.91 -2.28
N PRO A 180 -8.94 -31.49 -2.58
CA PRO A 180 -8.69 -32.10 -3.88
C PRO A 180 -9.85 -33.05 -4.15
N SER A 181 -10.56 -32.81 -5.26
CA SER A 181 -11.71 -33.63 -5.65
C SER A 181 -11.27 -35.08 -5.57
N ARG A 182 -11.90 -35.89 -4.71
CA ARG A 182 -11.66 -37.33 -4.70
C ARG A 182 -11.77 -37.78 -6.15
N ARG A 183 -10.66 -38.26 -6.73
CA ARG A 183 -10.74 -39.00 -7.99
C ARG A 183 -11.80 -40.09 -7.76
N PRO A 184 -12.74 -40.31 -8.69
CA PRO A 184 -13.62 -41.45 -8.56
C PRO A 184 -12.73 -42.68 -8.47
N ASP A 185 -12.83 -43.40 -7.35
CA ASP A 185 -12.08 -44.63 -7.15
C ASP A 185 -12.33 -45.52 -8.37
N GLY A 186 -11.26 -45.81 -9.11
CA GLY A 186 -11.30 -46.68 -10.26
C GLY A 186 -11.93 -47.99 -9.83
N LYS A 187 -12.98 -48.38 -10.55
CA LYS A 187 -13.69 -49.64 -10.36
C LYS A 187 -12.69 -50.77 -10.13
N ALA A 188 -12.86 -51.48 -9.01
CA ALA A 188 -12.23 -52.77 -8.81
C ALA A 188 -12.60 -53.67 -10.00
N GLU A 189 -11.60 -53.99 -10.82
CA GLU A 189 -11.74 -54.96 -11.89
C GLU A 189 -11.71 -56.35 -11.24
N ASP A 190 -12.92 -56.84 -10.92
CA ASP A 190 -13.20 -58.22 -10.53
C ASP A 190 -12.97 -59.14 -11.75
N SER A 191 -11.71 -59.53 -11.99
CA SER A 191 -11.42 -60.67 -12.87
C SER A 191 -11.38 -61.94 -12.03
N ARG A 192 -12.57 -62.51 -11.85
CA ARG A 192 -12.80 -63.84 -11.29
C ARG A 192 -11.95 -64.89 -11.98
N ARG A 193 -11.36 -65.75 -11.15
CA ARG A 193 -10.98 -67.12 -11.48
C ARG A 193 -12.17 -67.87 -12.10
N SER A 194 -11.94 -68.41 -13.29
CA SER A 194 -12.57 -69.59 -13.89
C SER A 194 -11.60 -70.05 -14.97
N GLY A 195 -11.10 -71.27 -15.09
CA GLY A 195 -11.35 -72.53 -14.43
C GLY A 195 -10.70 -73.61 -15.31
N ALA A 196 -10.22 -74.69 -14.68
CA ALA A 196 -10.02 -76.03 -15.25
C ALA A 196 -8.91 -76.30 -16.30
N ALA A 197 -8.28 -77.45 -16.04
CA ALA A 197 -7.36 -78.30 -16.84
C ALA A 197 -5.87 -77.92 -16.83
#